data_AF-A0A7W0WII8-F1
#
_entry.id   AF-A0A7W0WII8-F1
#
_cell.length_a   1.000
_cell.length_b   1.000
_cell.length_c   1.000
_cell.angle_alpha   90.00
_cell.angle_beta   90.00
_cell.angle_gamma   90.00
#
_symmetry.space_group_name_H-M   'P 1'
#
loop_
_entity.id
_entity.type
_entity.pdbx_description
1 polymer ?
#
loop_
_entity_poly.entity_id
_entity_poly.type
_entity_poly.pdbx_seq_one_letter_code
_entity_poly.pdbx_strand_id
1 'polypeptide(L)'
;MPNAPTTGNGRPAKRAPSGRSARAASSSESLDLQQLLSVLTALKKGDFSARMPVSKTGLAGKIADTLNDIAGLNEDMAQEFERVSLAVGKEGRIAQRATMGGAGGSWTASLTSVNTLIGDLVQPTSEVARVIGAVAKGDLSQTMALDIEGRPLMGEFLRIGKTVNSMVDQLSSFASEVTRVAREVGTEGKLGGQARVKGVAGTWKDLTDNVNSMAGNLTAQVRNIAEVTTAVARGELNKKITVDVKGEILELKNTINTMVDQLNSFASEVTRVAREVGTEGKLGGQAQVPGVGGTWKDLTDNVNLMATNLTNQVRNIAEVTTAVANGDLSKKITVDVKGEILELKQTINTMVDQLNGFASEVTRVAREVG
;
A
#
# COMPACT_ATOMS: atom_id res chain seq x y z
N MET A 1 -93.79 -59.10 -93.46
CA MET A 1 -92.56 -59.88 -93.76
C MET A 1 -91.38 -58.93 -93.88
N PRO A 2 -90.13 -59.36 -93.70
CA PRO A 2 -89.59 -60.40 -92.81
C PRO A 2 -88.84 -59.71 -91.63
N ASN A 3 -87.81 -60.19 -90.91
CA ASN A 3 -87.20 -61.53 -90.79
C ASN A 3 -86.71 -61.75 -89.31
N ALA A 4 -86.06 -62.88 -89.05
CA ALA A 4 -85.35 -63.24 -87.81
C ALA A 4 -84.01 -63.96 -88.19
N PRO A 5 -83.30 -64.80 -87.37
CA PRO A 5 -83.46 -65.13 -85.93
C PRO A 5 -82.14 -65.37 -85.10
N THR A 6 -82.28 -65.53 -83.76
CA THR A 6 -81.57 -66.49 -82.83
C THR A 6 -80.02 -66.45 -82.66
N THR A 7 -79.37 -66.81 -81.53
CA THR A 7 -79.75 -67.32 -80.17
C THR A 7 -78.56 -67.25 -79.20
N GLY A 8 -78.78 -67.23 -77.87
CA GLY A 8 -77.76 -67.68 -76.89
C GLY A 8 -78.07 -67.40 -75.40
N ASN A 9 -78.81 -68.30 -74.76
CA ASN A 9 -79.37 -68.24 -73.39
C ASN A 9 -78.35 -68.17 -72.21
N GLY A 10 -78.72 -67.56 -71.06
CA GLY A 10 -77.95 -67.61 -69.79
C GLY A 10 -78.43 -66.64 -68.68
N ARG A 11 -79.02 -67.15 -67.59
CA ARG A 11 -79.53 -66.42 -66.39
C ARG A 11 -78.85 -67.02 -65.12
N PRO A 12 -78.89 -66.43 -63.89
CA PRO A 12 -79.56 -65.19 -63.45
C PRO A 12 -78.79 -64.29 -62.42
N ALA A 13 -79.49 -63.25 -61.93
CA ALA A 13 -79.50 -62.69 -60.56
C ALA A 13 -78.49 -61.62 -60.06
N LYS A 14 -79.04 -60.39 -59.90
CA LYS A 14 -78.88 -59.43 -58.78
C LYS A 14 -77.51 -59.25 -58.08
N ARG A 15 -76.94 -58.05 -58.25
CA ARG A 15 -76.75 -57.06 -57.16
C ARG A 15 -76.54 -55.65 -57.73
N ALA A 16 -77.14 -54.63 -57.12
CA ALA A 16 -76.95 -53.23 -57.51
C ALA A 16 -75.70 -52.64 -56.83
N PRO A 17 -74.89 -51.81 -57.53
CA PRO A 17 -73.89 -50.98 -56.88
C PRO A 17 -74.55 -49.73 -56.27
N SER A 18 -74.14 -49.38 -55.06
CA SER A 18 -74.67 -48.26 -54.30
C SER A 18 -74.06 -46.92 -54.74
N GLY A 19 -74.89 -45.87 -54.79
CA GLY A 19 -74.42 -44.51 -54.96
C GLY A 19 -73.64 -44.06 -53.73
N ARG A 20 -72.31 -43.96 -53.83
CA ARG A 20 -71.44 -43.50 -52.72
C ARG A 20 -70.36 -42.49 -53.11
N SER A 21 -70.22 -42.14 -54.39
CA SER A 21 -69.06 -41.37 -54.88
C SER A 21 -69.20 -39.85 -54.89
N ALA A 22 -70.39 -39.29 -54.69
CA ALA A 22 -70.62 -37.84 -54.84
C ALA A 22 -70.57 -37.02 -53.53
N ARG A 23 -70.57 -37.67 -52.36
CA ARG A 23 -70.71 -36.97 -51.05
C ARG A 23 -69.37 -36.64 -50.35
N ALA A 24 -68.26 -37.20 -50.81
CA ALA A 24 -66.95 -37.05 -50.16
C ALA A 24 -66.21 -35.76 -50.52
N ALA A 25 -66.49 -35.17 -51.70
CA ALA A 25 -65.80 -33.96 -52.17
C ALA A 25 -66.26 -32.68 -51.46
N SER A 26 -67.50 -32.61 -50.98
CA SER A 26 -68.03 -31.41 -50.31
C SER A 26 -67.51 -31.22 -48.87
N SER A 27 -66.95 -32.26 -48.25
CA SER A 27 -66.47 -32.21 -46.86
C SER A 27 -65.04 -31.70 -46.69
N SER A 28 -64.22 -31.68 -47.75
CA SER A 28 -62.85 -31.13 -47.69
C SER A 28 -62.79 -29.60 -47.75
N GLU A 29 -63.85 -28.95 -48.25
CA GLU A 29 -63.94 -27.50 -48.39
C GLU A 29 -64.63 -26.81 -47.19
N SER A 30 -65.44 -27.54 -46.41
CA SER A 30 -66.16 -26.98 -45.25
C SER A 30 -65.26 -26.91 -44.01
N LEU A 31 -65.08 -25.70 -43.46
CA LEU A 31 -64.40 -25.48 -42.17
C LEU A 31 -65.29 -25.94 -41.00
N ASP A 32 -64.70 -26.64 -40.03
CA ASP A 32 -65.42 -27.04 -38.81
C ASP A 32 -65.18 -25.98 -37.73
N LEU A 33 -66.25 -25.28 -37.37
CA LEU A 33 -66.20 -24.18 -36.40
C LEU A 33 -66.03 -24.66 -34.95
N GLN A 34 -66.46 -25.88 -34.60
CA GLN A 34 -66.21 -26.45 -33.27
C GLN A 34 -64.74 -26.83 -33.12
N GLN A 35 -64.16 -27.45 -34.16
CA GLN A 35 -62.73 -27.76 -34.18
C GLN A 35 -61.87 -26.50 -34.18
N LEU A 36 -62.20 -25.50 -35.00
CA LEU A 36 -61.53 -24.19 -35.03
C LEU A 36 -61.58 -23.51 -33.65
N LEU A 37 -62.75 -23.47 -33.01
CA LEU A 37 -62.92 -22.89 -31.67
C LEU A 37 -62.10 -23.64 -30.61
N SER A 38 -62.00 -24.97 -30.72
CA SER A 38 -61.16 -25.79 -29.84
C SER A 38 -59.69 -25.43 -29.96
N VAL A 39 -59.14 -25.39 -31.18
CA VAL A 39 -57.74 -25.03 -31.44
C VAL A 39 -57.45 -23.58 -31.01
N LEU A 40 -58.33 -22.63 -31.33
CA LEU A 40 -58.21 -21.24 -30.85
C LEU A 40 -58.28 -21.14 -29.32
N THR A 41 -59.05 -22.00 -28.65
CA THR A 41 -59.13 -22.05 -27.18
C THR A 41 -57.87 -22.65 -26.56
N ALA A 42 -57.23 -23.62 -27.21
CA ALA A 42 -55.93 -24.17 -26.81
C ALA A 42 -54.83 -23.11 -26.94
N LEU A 43 -54.70 -22.48 -28.12
CA LEU A 43 -53.74 -21.39 -28.36
C LEU A 43 -53.95 -20.23 -27.37
N LYS A 44 -55.20 -19.83 -27.09
CA LYS A 44 -55.51 -18.80 -26.08
C LYS A 44 -55.04 -19.15 -24.67
N LYS A 45 -54.94 -20.45 -24.33
CA LYS A 45 -54.43 -20.94 -23.05
C LYS A 45 -52.92 -21.13 -23.02
N GLY A 46 -52.22 -20.85 -24.12
CA GLY A 46 -50.77 -21.10 -24.26
C GLY A 46 -50.41 -22.53 -24.65
N ASP A 47 -51.39 -23.38 -24.97
CA ASP A 47 -51.12 -24.67 -25.62
C ASP A 47 -50.91 -24.43 -27.12
N PHE A 48 -49.66 -24.16 -27.47
CA PHE A 48 -49.24 -23.99 -28.85
C PHE A 48 -48.97 -25.31 -29.57
N SER A 49 -49.23 -26.49 -28.98
CA SER A 49 -49.09 -27.79 -29.65
C SER A 49 -50.33 -28.17 -30.49
N ALA A 50 -51.47 -27.54 -30.23
CA ALA A 50 -52.70 -27.78 -30.97
C ALA A 50 -52.58 -27.38 -32.45
N ARG A 51 -53.12 -28.22 -33.35
CA ARG A 51 -53.10 -28.00 -34.82
C ARG A 51 -54.46 -28.30 -35.45
N MET A 52 -54.78 -27.56 -36.51
CA MET A 52 -55.88 -27.86 -37.44
C MET A 52 -55.47 -28.97 -38.43
N PRO A 53 -56.41 -29.81 -38.89
CA PRO A 53 -56.10 -30.87 -39.86
C PRO A 53 -55.66 -30.34 -41.23
N VAL A 54 -54.51 -30.83 -41.72
CA VAL A 54 -53.89 -30.45 -43.01
C VAL A 54 -54.58 -31.07 -44.24
N SER A 55 -55.70 -31.79 -44.05
CA SER A 55 -56.41 -32.51 -45.12
C SER A 55 -57.49 -31.69 -45.84
N LYS A 56 -57.65 -30.41 -45.48
CA LYS A 56 -58.64 -29.51 -46.09
C LYS A 56 -58.04 -28.73 -47.26
N THR A 57 -58.83 -28.50 -48.29
CA THR A 57 -58.42 -27.77 -49.50
C THR A 57 -59.23 -26.47 -49.64
N GLY A 58 -58.81 -25.58 -50.55
CA GLY A 58 -59.46 -24.28 -50.73
C GLY A 58 -59.26 -23.34 -49.53
N LEU A 59 -60.24 -22.48 -49.25
CA LEU A 59 -60.13 -21.45 -48.21
C LEU A 59 -60.05 -22.04 -46.79
N ALA A 60 -60.75 -23.14 -46.52
CA ALA A 60 -60.70 -23.83 -45.23
C ALA A 60 -59.31 -24.43 -44.93
N GLY A 61 -58.62 -24.94 -45.96
CA GLY A 61 -57.21 -25.35 -45.89
C GLY A 61 -56.31 -24.17 -45.54
N LYS A 62 -56.38 -23.07 -46.30
CA LYS A 62 -55.59 -21.85 -46.03
C LYS A 62 -55.77 -21.29 -44.61
N ILE A 63 -56.98 -21.33 -44.06
CA ILE A 63 -57.25 -20.92 -42.67
C ILE A 63 -56.61 -21.90 -41.67
N ALA A 64 -56.67 -23.21 -41.93
CA ALA A 64 -56.01 -24.23 -41.11
C ALA A 64 -54.48 -24.07 -41.13
N ASP A 65 -53.89 -23.90 -42.31
CA ASP A 65 -52.45 -23.69 -42.49
C ASP A 65 -51.99 -22.41 -41.78
N THR A 66 -52.67 -21.27 -42.02
CA THR A 66 -52.35 -19.99 -41.35
C THR A 66 -52.45 -20.10 -39.83
N LEU A 67 -53.42 -20.85 -39.29
CA LEU A 67 -53.55 -21.04 -37.85
C LEU A 67 -52.46 -21.97 -37.28
N ASN A 68 -52.03 -22.98 -38.06
CA ASN A 68 -50.91 -23.85 -37.72
C ASN A 68 -49.58 -23.09 -37.74
N ASP A 69 -49.38 -22.18 -38.70
CA ASP A 69 -48.22 -21.29 -38.78
C ASP A 69 -48.19 -20.35 -37.56
N ILE A 70 -49.33 -19.74 -37.21
CA ILE A 70 -49.45 -18.91 -35.99
C ILE A 70 -49.16 -19.74 -34.73
N ALA A 71 -49.61 -20.99 -34.64
CA ALA A 71 -49.31 -21.86 -33.52
C ALA A 71 -47.79 -22.13 -33.43
N GLY A 72 -47.16 -22.51 -34.54
CA GLY A 72 -45.71 -22.76 -34.62
C GLY A 72 -44.87 -21.53 -34.26
N LEU A 73 -45.22 -20.35 -34.78
CA LEU A 73 -44.52 -19.09 -34.44
C LEU A 73 -44.59 -18.76 -32.94
N ASN A 74 -45.71 -19.05 -32.26
CA ASN A 74 -45.82 -18.86 -30.81
C ASN A 74 -45.03 -19.92 -30.02
N GLU A 75 -45.01 -21.17 -30.50
CA GLU A 75 -44.26 -22.28 -29.92
C GLU A 75 -42.75 -22.01 -29.97
N ASP A 76 -42.22 -21.62 -31.14
CA ASP A 76 -40.82 -21.25 -31.35
C ASP A 76 -40.41 -20.07 -30.46
N MET A 77 -41.24 -19.03 -30.37
CA MET A 77 -40.97 -17.86 -29.53
C MET A 77 -40.93 -18.21 -28.04
N ALA A 78 -41.83 -19.08 -27.57
CA ALA A 78 -41.85 -19.53 -26.18
C ALA A 78 -40.60 -20.33 -25.81
N GLN A 79 -40.20 -21.27 -26.67
CA GLN A 79 -38.96 -22.05 -26.50
C GLN A 79 -37.72 -21.14 -26.52
N GLU A 80 -37.69 -20.15 -27.42
CA GLU A 80 -36.55 -19.22 -27.53
C GLU A 80 -36.42 -18.30 -26.31
N PHE A 81 -37.53 -17.81 -25.75
CA PHE A 81 -37.51 -17.05 -24.50
C PHE A 81 -37.06 -17.91 -23.31
N GLU A 82 -37.45 -19.19 -23.23
CA GLU A 82 -36.94 -20.10 -22.21
C GLU A 82 -35.42 -20.32 -22.38
N ARG A 83 -34.95 -20.61 -23.60
CA ARG A 83 -33.52 -20.79 -23.91
C ARG A 83 -32.69 -19.59 -23.50
N VAL A 84 -33.12 -18.37 -23.87
CA VAL A 84 -32.39 -17.13 -23.57
C VAL A 84 -32.46 -16.79 -22.09
N SER A 85 -33.59 -17.04 -21.42
CA SER A 85 -33.74 -16.88 -19.97
C SER A 85 -32.77 -17.77 -19.18
N LEU A 86 -32.63 -19.04 -19.58
CA LEU A 86 -31.64 -19.95 -19.01
C LEU A 86 -30.21 -19.46 -19.28
N ALA A 87 -29.89 -19.16 -20.53
CA ALA A 87 -28.52 -18.85 -20.94
C ALA A 87 -28.01 -17.51 -20.38
N VAL A 88 -28.80 -16.44 -20.46
CA VAL A 88 -28.40 -15.12 -19.93
C VAL A 88 -28.60 -15.08 -18.42
N GLY A 89 -29.75 -15.55 -17.92
CA GLY A 89 -30.15 -15.38 -16.53
C GLY A 89 -29.56 -16.36 -15.52
N LYS A 90 -29.30 -17.62 -15.92
CA LYS A 90 -28.71 -18.65 -15.02
C LYS A 90 -27.26 -18.99 -15.36
N GLU A 91 -26.92 -19.10 -16.64
CA GLU A 91 -25.56 -19.48 -17.07
C GLU A 91 -24.61 -18.28 -17.24
N GLY A 92 -25.12 -17.04 -17.14
CA GLY A 92 -24.32 -15.83 -17.32
C GLY A 92 -23.78 -15.61 -18.73
N ARG A 93 -24.33 -16.28 -19.75
CA ARG A 93 -23.92 -16.17 -21.16
C ARG A 93 -24.48 -14.89 -21.80
N ILE A 94 -24.04 -13.75 -21.29
CA ILE A 94 -24.48 -12.38 -21.63
C ILE A 94 -24.40 -11.99 -23.12
N ALA A 95 -23.66 -12.74 -23.94
CA ALA A 95 -23.61 -12.55 -25.40
C ALA A 95 -24.79 -13.20 -26.16
N GLN A 96 -25.58 -14.05 -25.51
CA GLN A 96 -26.74 -14.72 -26.13
C GLN A 96 -27.87 -13.71 -26.43
N ARG A 97 -28.54 -13.90 -27.55
CA ARG A 97 -29.66 -13.08 -28.03
C ARG A 97 -30.79 -13.99 -28.51
N ALA A 98 -32.02 -13.48 -28.44
CA ALA A 98 -33.22 -14.13 -28.96
C ALA A 98 -33.29 -14.01 -30.47
N THR A 99 -33.46 -15.14 -31.17
CA THR A 99 -33.51 -15.26 -32.63
C THR A 99 -34.59 -16.24 -33.05
N MET A 100 -35.31 -15.94 -34.12
CA MET A 100 -36.45 -16.75 -34.57
C MET A 100 -36.58 -16.68 -36.09
N GLY A 101 -36.81 -17.83 -36.74
CA GLY A 101 -37.11 -17.90 -38.18
C GLY A 101 -38.54 -17.44 -38.48
N GLY A 102 -38.77 -16.87 -39.67
CA GLY A 102 -40.12 -16.49 -40.13
C GLY A 102 -40.79 -15.32 -39.38
N ALA A 103 -40.20 -14.80 -38.30
CA ALA A 103 -40.73 -13.68 -37.53
C ALA A 103 -40.68 -12.35 -38.30
N GLY A 104 -41.81 -11.98 -38.92
CA GLY A 104 -42.02 -10.69 -39.58
C GLY A 104 -42.85 -9.70 -38.76
N GLY A 105 -42.71 -8.40 -39.05
CA GLY A 105 -43.53 -7.33 -38.48
C GLY A 105 -43.38 -7.20 -36.96
N SER A 106 -44.50 -7.20 -36.23
CA SER A 106 -44.51 -7.01 -34.77
C SER A 106 -43.75 -8.10 -34.01
N TRP A 107 -43.63 -9.32 -34.56
CA TRP A 107 -42.83 -10.39 -33.94
C TRP A 107 -41.34 -10.04 -33.91
N THR A 108 -40.83 -9.46 -35.00
CA THR A 108 -39.46 -8.94 -35.07
C THR A 108 -39.27 -7.84 -34.03
N ALA A 109 -40.23 -6.91 -33.90
CA ALA A 109 -40.16 -5.82 -32.93
C ALA A 109 -40.13 -6.32 -31.48
N SER A 110 -40.92 -7.35 -31.12
CA SER A 110 -40.88 -7.97 -29.80
C SER A 110 -39.52 -8.61 -29.48
N LEU A 111 -38.93 -9.35 -30.45
CA LEU A 111 -37.59 -9.93 -30.30
C LEU A 111 -36.52 -8.84 -30.18
N THR A 112 -36.63 -7.76 -30.95
CA THR A 112 -35.76 -6.58 -30.81
C THR A 112 -35.89 -5.98 -29.41
N SER A 113 -37.10 -5.78 -28.89
CA SER A 113 -37.30 -5.24 -27.52
C SER A 113 -36.64 -6.11 -26.44
N VAL A 114 -36.78 -7.43 -26.51
CA VAL A 114 -36.10 -8.36 -25.57
C VAL A 114 -34.59 -8.27 -25.71
N ASN A 115 -34.06 -8.24 -26.94
CA ASN A 115 -32.63 -8.12 -27.19
C ASN A 115 -32.03 -6.77 -26.76
N THR A 116 -32.79 -5.68 -26.89
CA THR A 116 -32.43 -4.36 -26.36
C THR A 116 -32.38 -4.40 -24.84
N LEU A 117 -33.38 -4.94 -24.16
CA LEU A 117 -33.36 -5.10 -22.70
C LEU A 117 -32.18 -5.95 -22.22
N ILE A 118 -31.83 -7.02 -22.93
CA ILE A 118 -30.63 -7.81 -22.62
C ILE A 118 -29.37 -6.95 -22.80
N GLY A 119 -29.24 -6.20 -23.88
CA GLY A 119 -28.12 -5.28 -24.12
C GLY A 119 -27.96 -4.23 -23.00
N ASP A 120 -29.05 -3.52 -22.69
CA ASP A 120 -29.12 -2.43 -21.71
C ASP A 120 -28.76 -2.90 -20.28
N LEU A 121 -28.99 -4.18 -19.95
CA LEU A 121 -28.58 -4.79 -18.67
C LEU A 121 -27.14 -5.34 -18.69
N VAL A 122 -26.69 -5.86 -19.84
CA VAL A 122 -25.39 -6.53 -20.02
C VAL A 122 -24.24 -5.53 -20.12
N GLN A 123 -24.44 -4.40 -20.78
CA GLN A 123 -23.37 -3.44 -21.05
C GLN A 123 -22.84 -2.77 -19.76
N PRO A 124 -23.68 -2.25 -18.83
CA PRO A 124 -23.17 -1.67 -17.58
C PRO A 124 -22.55 -2.71 -16.65
N THR A 125 -23.07 -3.94 -16.61
CA THR A 125 -22.52 -5.01 -15.76
C THR A 125 -21.15 -5.49 -16.25
N SER A 126 -20.94 -5.51 -17.56
CA SER A 126 -19.62 -5.77 -18.17
C SER A 126 -18.61 -4.67 -17.85
N GLU A 127 -19.02 -3.40 -17.87
CA GLU A 127 -18.16 -2.26 -17.50
C GLU A 127 -17.76 -2.28 -16.02
N VAL A 128 -18.68 -2.62 -15.11
CA VAL A 128 -18.34 -2.82 -13.68
C VAL A 128 -17.28 -3.91 -13.53
N ALA A 129 -17.44 -5.06 -14.20
CA ALA A 129 -16.47 -6.14 -14.17
C ALA A 129 -15.10 -5.72 -14.74
N ARG A 130 -15.08 -4.91 -15.81
CA ARG A 130 -13.84 -4.35 -16.40
C ARG A 130 -13.09 -3.46 -15.40
N VAL A 131 -13.80 -2.53 -14.73
CA VAL A 131 -13.20 -1.60 -13.77
C VAL A 131 -12.69 -2.33 -12.52
N ILE A 132 -13.49 -3.26 -11.95
CA ILE A 132 -13.03 -4.10 -10.82
C ILE A 132 -11.79 -4.93 -11.22
N GLY A 133 -11.77 -5.48 -12.44
CA GLY A 133 -10.63 -6.21 -12.98
C GLY A 133 -9.38 -5.36 -13.22
N ALA A 134 -9.53 -4.05 -13.46
CA ALA A 134 -8.43 -3.09 -13.54
C ALA A 134 -7.88 -2.74 -12.15
N VAL A 135 -8.77 -2.42 -11.21
CA VAL A 135 -8.44 -2.17 -9.79
C VAL A 135 -7.70 -3.36 -9.17
N ALA A 136 -8.15 -4.59 -9.43
CA ALA A 136 -7.50 -5.81 -8.95
C ALA A 136 -6.07 -6.02 -9.53
N LYS A 137 -5.74 -5.38 -10.65
CA LYS A 137 -4.39 -5.36 -11.24
C LYS A 137 -3.56 -4.13 -10.82
N GLY A 138 -4.12 -3.26 -9.97
CA GLY A 138 -3.49 -2.00 -9.54
C GLY A 138 -3.67 -0.83 -10.50
N ASP A 139 -4.45 -0.97 -11.58
CA ASP A 139 -4.77 0.15 -12.47
C ASP A 139 -5.97 0.94 -11.93
N LEU A 140 -5.64 2.01 -11.19
CA LEU A 140 -6.59 2.95 -10.59
C LEU A 140 -6.89 4.17 -11.50
N SER A 141 -6.46 4.13 -12.77
CA SER A 141 -6.82 5.14 -13.78
C SER A 141 -8.16 4.83 -14.46
N GLN A 142 -8.58 3.56 -14.42
CA GLN A 142 -9.82 3.09 -15.05
C GLN A 142 -11.03 3.41 -14.20
N THR A 143 -11.94 4.20 -14.76
CA THR A 143 -13.25 4.51 -14.16
C THR A 143 -14.38 3.93 -15.03
N MET A 144 -15.57 3.83 -14.44
CA MET A 144 -16.79 3.47 -15.15
C MET A 144 -17.33 4.70 -15.88
N ALA A 145 -17.57 4.56 -17.18
CA ALA A 145 -18.23 5.59 -17.96
C ALA A 145 -19.66 5.84 -17.43
N LEU A 146 -20.02 7.12 -17.26
CA LEU A 146 -21.36 7.50 -16.81
C LEU A 146 -22.32 7.74 -17.98
N ASP A 147 -21.81 7.68 -19.21
CA ASP A 147 -22.54 7.59 -20.46
C ASP A 147 -22.07 6.37 -21.26
N ILE A 148 -22.98 5.78 -22.02
CA ILE A 148 -22.74 4.61 -22.86
C ILE A 148 -23.43 4.88 -24.20
N GLU A 149 -22.68 4.81 -25.30
CA GLU A 149 -23.19 5.09 -26.67
C GLU A 149 -23.92 6.44 -26.80
N GLY A 150 -23.41 7.46 -26.10
CA GLY A 150 -23.99 8.80 -26.06
C GLY A 150 -25.26 8.94 -25.22
N ARG A 151 -25.67 7.88 -24.49
CA ARG A 151 -26.79 7.91 -23.55
C ARG A 151 -26.26 7.93 -22.11
N PRO A 152 -26.63 8.92 -21.28
CA PRO A 152 -26.28 8.90 -19.86
C PRO A 152 -26.91 7.70 -19.15
N LEU A 153 -26.15 7.07 -18.26
CA LEU A 153 -26.68 6.07 -17.34
C LEU A 153 -27.78 6.71 -16.47
N MET A 154 -28.82 5.93 -16.18
CA MET A 154 -30.00 6.36 -15.43
C MET A 154 -30.30 5.41 -14.28
N GLY A 155 -31.04 5.90 -13.27
CA GLY A 155 -31.49 5.10 -12.13
C GLY A 155 -30.36 4.40 -11.39
N GLU A 156 -30.53 3.10 -11.14
CA GLU A 156 -29.59 2.30 -10.35
C GLU A 156 -28.22 2.12 -11.06
N PHE A 157 -28.17 2.07 -12.40
CA PHE A 157 -26.89 1.99 -13.12
C PHE A 157 -26.02 3.25 -12.92
N LEU A 158 -26.64 4.43 -12.90
CA LEU A 158 -25.93 5.68 -12.58
C LEU A 158 -25.41 5.68 -11.15
N ARG A 159 -26.19 5.13 -10.20
CA ARG A 159 -25.81 5.01 -8.81
C ARG A 159 -24.63 4.04 -8.63
N ILE A 160 -24.69 2.87 -9.25
CA ILE A 160 -23.60 1.88 -9.27
C ILE A 160 -22.33 2.52 -9.85
N GLY A 161 -22.41 3.18 -11.00
CA GLY A 161 -21.24 3.83 -11.63
C GLY A 161 -20.63 4.92 -10.75
N LYS A 162 -21.45 5.76 -10.11
CA LYS A 162 -20.96 6.75 -9.13
C LYS A 162 -20.31 6.09 -7.90
N THR A 163 -20.85 4.99 -7.40
CA THR A 163 -20.27 4.25 -6.27
C THR A 163 -18.95 3.57 -6.63
N VAL A 164 -18.86 2.96 -7.81
CA VAL A 164 -17.61 2.37 -8.34
C VAL A 164 -16.56 3.46 -8.55
N ASN A 165 -16.89 4.58 -9.17
CA ASN A 165 -15.94 5.68 -9.38
C ASN A 165 -15.45 6.27 -8.05
N SER A 166 -16.35 6.49 -7.08
CA SER A 166 -15.98 6.93 -5.73
C SER A 166 -15.01 5.96 -5.02
N MET A 167 -15.16 4.65 -5.24
CA MET A 167 -14.22 3.64 -4.72
C MET A 167 -12.84 3.76 -5.40
N VAL A 168 -12.81 3.90 -6.74
CA VAL A 168 -11.56 4.09 -7.51
C VAL A 168 -10.86 5.38 -7.08
N ASP A 169 -11.59 6.48 -6.92
CA ASP A 169 -11.07 7.77 -6.46
C ASP A 169 -10.46 7.68 -5.05
N GLN A 170 -11.14 7.00 -4.11
CA GLN A 170 -10.62 6.76 -2.77
C GLN A 170 -9.33 5.92 -2.78
N LEU A 171 -9.31 4.83 -3.55
CA LEU A 171 -8.13 3.97 -3.73
C LEU A 171 -6.96 4.75 -4.34
N SER A 172 -7.22 5.50 -5.42
CA SER A 172 -6.23 6.28 -6.15
C SER A 172 -5.63 7.39 -5.29
N SER A 173 -6.49 8.13 -4.57
CA SER A 173 -6.05 9.17 -3.63
C SER A 173 -5.27 8.59 -2.47
N PHE A 174 -5.65 7.43 -1.92
CA PHE A 174 -4.90 6.79 -0.83
C PHE A 174 -3.54 6.28 -1.31
N ALA A 175 -3.49 5.58 -2.44
CA ALA A 175 -2.25 5.05 -3.01
C ALA A 175 -1.25 6.17 -3.31
N SER A 176 -1.68 7.22 -4.02
CA SER A 176 -0.86 8.40 -4.32
C SER A 176 -0.29 9.05 -3.07
N GLU A 177 -1.12 9.17 -2.03
CA GLU A 177 -0.74 9.84 -0.79
C GLU A 177 0.22 9.01 0.07
N VAL A 178 0.03 7.68 0.14
CA VAL A 178 1.00 6.77 0.79
C VAL A 178 2.33 6.78 0.05
N THR A 179 2.34 6.74 -1.28
CA THR A 179 3.57 6.87 -2.08
C THR A 179 4.26 8.21 -1.82
N ARG A 180 3.52 9.32 -1.73
CA ARG A 180 4.07 10.65 -1.43
C ARG A 180 4.70 10.70 -0.04
N VAL A 181 4.00 10.25 1.00
CA VAL A 181 4.51 10.27 2.38
C VAL A 181 5.71 9.33 2.56
N ALA A 182 5.68 8.15 1.94
CA ALA A 182 6.82 7.22 1.95
C ALA A 182 8.06 7.85 1.29
N ARG A 183 7.88 8.55 0.16
CA ARG A 183 8.99 9.26 -0.51
C ARG A 183 9.50 10.43 0.31
N GLU A 184 8.62 11.28 0.84
CA GLU A 184 9.00 12.46 1.62
C GLU A 184 9.73 12.09 2.91
N VAL A 185 9.14 11.22 3.73
CA VAL A 185 9.67 10.90 5.07
C VAL A 185 10.78 9.83 4.98
N GLY A 186 10.63 8.84 4.11
CA GLY A 186 11.55 7.70 4.01
C GLY A 186 12.72 7.88 3.03
N THR A 187 12.59 8.71 2.00
CA THR A 187 13.64 8.90 0.97
C THR A 187 14.21 10.32 0.94
N GLU A 188 13.36 11.35 0.98
CA GLU A 188 13.79 12.75 0.92
C GLU A 188 14.19 13.34 2.29
N GLY A 189 13.94 12.61 3.39
CA GLY A 189 14.22 13.08 4.76
C GLY A 189 13.37 14.27 5.22
N LYS A 190 12.26 14.56 4.53
CA LYS A 190 11.32 15.65 4.86
C LYS A 190 10.42 15.24 6.02
N LEU A 191 10.99 15.27 7.22
CA LEU A 191 10.32 14.88 8.46
C LEU A 191 9.10 15.78 8.77
N GLY A 192 7.93 15.17 8.94
CA GLY A 192 6.64 15.84 9.18
C GLY A 192 5.62 15.66 8.05
N GLY A 193 5.97 14.95 6.97
CA GLY A 193 5.00 14.53 5.95
C GLY A 193 3.87 13.69 6.55
N GLN A 194 2.63 14.02 6.20
CA GLN A 194 1.41 13.36 6.65
C GLN A 194 0.46 13.14 5.47
N ALA A 195 -0.26 12.01 5.50
CA ALA A 195 -1.30 11.63 4.56
C ALA A 195 -2.62 12.35 4.86
N ARG A 196 -3.21 12.94 3.82
CA ARG A 196 -4.44 13.75 3.84
C ARG A 196 -5.42 13.28 2.77
N VAL A 197 -5.97 12.09 2.94
CA VAL A 197 -6.99 11.54 2.04
C VAL A 197 -8.36 12.11 2.42
N LYS A 198 -9.07 12.71 1.46
CA LYS A 198 -10.38 13.35 1.71
C LYS A 198 -11.50 12.31 1.75
N GLY A 199 -12.48 12.53 2.63
CA GLY A 199 -13.71 11.71 2.66
C GLY A 199 -13.52 10.26 3.11
N VAL A 200 -12.40 9.93 3.76
CA VAL A 200 -12.16 8.59 4.30
C VAL A 200 -12.93 8.35 5.60
N ALA A 201 -13.48 7.14 5.73
CA ALA A 201 -14.19 6.65 6.90
C ALA A 201 -13.94 5.14 7.08
N GLY A 202 -14.17 4.62 8.28
CA GLY A 202 -13.86 3.23 8.63
C GLY A 202 -12.40 2.88 8.33
N THR A 203 -12.16 1.71 7.75
CA THR A 203 -10.83 1.17 7.45
C THR A 203 -9.92 2.14 6.69
N TRP A 204 -10.46 2.97 5.77
CA TRP A 204 -9.66 3.97 5.04
C TRP A 204 -9.10 5.06 5.95
N LYS A 205 -9.89 5.46 6.96
CA LYS A 205 -9.43 6.41 7.97
C LYS A 205 -8.37 5.74 8.85
N ASP A 206 -8.64 4.55 9.36
CA ASP A 206 -7.72 3.82 10.25
C ASP A 206 -6.35 3.59 9.58
N LEU A 207 -6.34 3.22 8.29
CA LEU A 207 -5.10 3.10 7.50
C LEU A 207 -4.37 4.45 7.33
N THR A 208 -5.10 5.54 7.09
CA THR A 208 -4.52 6.89 6.97
C THR A 208 -3.90 7.34 8.31
N ASP A 209 -4.62 7.13 9.41
CA ASP A 209 -4.18 7.48 10.77
C ASP A 209 -2.99 6.61 11.23
N ASN A 210 -2.92 5.34 10.81
CA ASN A 210 -1.76 4.47 11.04
C ASN A 210 -0.50 4.93 10.27
N VAL A 211 -0.64 5.29 8.99
CA VAL A 211 0.47 5.85 8.18
C VAL A 211 0.96 7.17 8.79
N ASN A 212 0.04 8.03 9.22
CA ASN A 212 0.35 9.28 9.93
C ASN A 212 1.06 9.06 11.27
N SER A 213 0.65 8.04 12.03
CA SER A 213 1.29 7.68 13.30
C SER A 213 2.71 7.15 13.08
N MET A 214 2.93 6.30 12.08
CA MET A 214 4.25 5.81 11.69
C MET A 214 5.18 6.95 11.27
N ALA A 215 4.71 7.81 10.34
CA ALA A 215 5.48 8.96 9.85
C ALA A 215 5.78 9.99 10.96
N GLY A 216 4.82 10.23 11.85
CA GLY A 216 4.95 11.13 13.01
C GLY A 216 5.95 10.61 14.04
N ASN A 217 5.90 9.31 14.37
CA ASN A 217 6.85 8.68 15.29
C ASN A 217 8.28 8.76 14.75
N LEU A 218 8.51 8.34 13.50
CA LEU A 218 9.83 8.39 12.87
C LEU A 218 10.35 9.84 12.79
N THR A 219 9.48 10.78 12.44
CA THR A 219 9.77 12.23 12.44
C THR A 219 10.23 12.73 13.81
N ALA A 220 9.50 12.40 14.88
CA ALA A 220 9.82 12.86 16.24
C ALA A 220 11.14 12.27 16.75
N GLN A 221 11.38 10.99 16.45
CA GLN A 221 12.59 10.25 16.81
C GLN A 221 13.83 10.83 16.15
N VAL A 222 13.84 10.90 14.81
CA VAL A 222 15.00 11.42 14.04
C VAL A 222 15.26 12.89 14.37
N ARG A 223 14.22 13.71 14.56
CA ARG A 223 14.38 15.13 14.93
C ARG A 223 14.98 15.30 16.33
N ASN A 224 14.62 14.48 17.31
CA ASN A 224 15.24 14.51 18.65
C ASN A 224 16.72 14.09 18.61
N ILE A 225 17.03 13.03 17.86
CA ILE A 225 18.42 12.60 17.63
C ILE A 225 19.23 13.74 17.01
N ALA A 226 18.71 14.38 15.96
CA ALA A 226 19.36 15.50 15.28
C ALA A 226 19.56 16.73 16.19
N GLU A 227 18.61 17.05 17.07
CA GLU A 227 18.79 18.14 18.04
C GLU A 227 19.95 17.83 19.01
N VAL A 228 19.98 16.63 19.59
CA VAL A 228 20.98 16.25 20.58
C VAL A 228 22.38 16.14 19.96
N THR A 229 22.51 15.57 18.76
CA THR A 229 23.82 15.56 18.06
C THR A 229 24.27 16.95 17.63
N THR A 230 23.36 17.84 17.25
CA THR A 230 23.67 19.26 16.97
C THR A 230 24.12 19.99 18.25
N ALA A 231 23.50 19.70 19.39
CA ALA A 231 23.88 20.26 20.68
C ALA A 231 25.28 19.80 21.10
N VAL A 232 25.57 18.50 21.00
CA VAL A 232 26.91 17.93 21.22
C VAL A 232 27.96 18.59 20.32
N ALA A 233 27.65 18.79 19.04
CA ALA A 233 28.55 19.47 18.09
C ALA A 233 28.82 20.95 18.44
N ARG A 234 27.99 21.57 19.29
CA ARG A 234 28.18 22.92 19.85
C ARG A 234 28.81 22.94 21.24
N GLY A 235 29.10 21.77 21.82
CA GLY A 235 29.58 21.63 23.20
C GLY A 235 28.47 21.67 24.27
N GLU A 236 27.20 21.63 23.90
CA GLU A 236 26.05 21.54 24.82
C GLU A 236 25.88 20.08 25.31
N LEU A 237 26.79 19.61 26.17
CA LEU A 237 26.86 18.22 26.64
C LEU A 237 25.85 17.86 27.76
N ASN A 238 24.87 18.73 28.01
CA ASN A 238 23.80 18.53 28.99
C ASN A 238 22.47 18.07 28.37
N LYS A 239 22.33 18.09 27.03
CA LYS A 239 21.12 17.61 26.34
C LYS A 239 21.17 16.11 26.10
N LYS A 240 20.04 15.43 26.34
CA LYS A 240 19.85 13.99 26.07
C LYS A 240 18.59 13.74 25.26
N ILE A 241 18.57 12.61 24.55
CA ILE A 241 17.36 12.11 23.90
C ILE A 241 16.42 11.61 25.00
N THR A 242 15.25 12.25 25.16
CA THR A 242 14.27 11.93 26.21
C THR A 242 13.09 11.10 25.70
N VAL A 243 12.66 11.28 24.45
CA VAL A 243 11.50 10.62 23.82
C VAL A 243 11.45 9.12 24.08
N ASP A 244 10.25 8.59 24.36
CA ASP A 244 10.03 7.16 24.51
C ASP A 244 10.13 6.45 23.16
N VAL A 245 10.94 5.39 23.11
CA VAL A 245 11.36 4.68 21.90
C VAL A 245 11.61 3.22 22.22
N LYS A 246 11.45 2.35 21.22
CA LYS A 246 11.50 0.88 21.37
C LYS A 246 12.31 0.27 20.24
N GLY A 247 12.77 -0.96 20.42
CA GLY A 247 13.60 -1.67 19.44
C GLY A 247 14.93 -0.95 19.16
N GLU A 248 15.37 -0.97 17.91
CA GLU A 248 16.65 -0.41 17.44
C GLU A 248 16.81 1.09 17.77
N ILE A 249 15.71 1.86 17.79
CA ILE A 249 15.75 3.29 18.14
C ILE A 249 16.04 3.50 19.64
N LEU A 250 15.69 2.54 20.51
CA LEU A 250 16.07 2.57 21.93
C LEU A 250 17.56 2.30 22.11
N GLU A 251 18.12 1.35 21.36
CA GLU A 251 19.55 1.08 21.35
C GLU A 251 20.35 2.30 20.84
N LEU A 252 19.89 2.94 19.76
CA LEU A 252 20.46 4.19 19.25
C LEU A 252 20.37 5.33 20.28
N LYS A 253 19.22 5.52 20.93
CA LYS A 253 19.03 6.48 22.03
C LYS A 253 20.03 6.25 23.16
N ASN A 254 20.17 5.00 23.62
CA ASN A 254 21.06 4.65 24.72
C ASN A 254 22.54 4.84 24.34
N THR A 255 22.91 4.49 23.12
CA THR A 255 24.27 4.68 22.58
C THR A 255 24.63 6.17 22.53
N ILE A 256 23.76 7.00 21.97
CA ILE A 256 23.99 8.46 21.90
C ILE A 256 24.02 9.08 23.31
N ASN A 257 23.07 8.73 24.18
CA ASN A 257 23.06 9.27 25.54
C ASN A 257 24.32 8.86 26.34
N THR A 258 24.82 7.64 26.16
CA THR A 258 26.08 7.18 26.78
C THR A 258 27.29 7.95 26.25
N MET A 259 27.33 8.23 24.94
CA MET A 259 28.37 9.08 24.34
C MET A 259 28.33 10.50 24.90
N VAL A 260 27.15 11.10 25.07
CA VAL A 260 26.98 12.41 25.73
C VAL A 260 27.51 12.37 27.17
N ASP A 261 27.18 11.33 27.94
CA ASP A 261 27.65 11.18 29.32
C ASP A 261 29.18 11.05 29.42
N GLN A 262 29.80 10.27 28.54
CA GLN A 262 31.25 10.14 28.46
C GLN A 262 31.94 11.47 28.09
N LEU A 263 31.41 12.17 27.08
CA LEU A 263 31.89 13.50 26.67
C LEU A 263 31.77 14.52 27.80
N ASN A 264 30.62 14.60 28.46
CA ASN A 264 30.38 15.55 29.54
C ASN A 264 31.31 15.28 30.74
N SER A 265 31.47 14.01 31.11
CA SER A 265 32.37 13.60 32.19
C SER A 265 33.83 13.93 31.86
N PHE A 266 34.29 13.64 30.64
CA PHE A 266 35.64 13.97 30.18
C PHE A 266 35.89 15.49 30.16
N ALA A 267 34.96 16.28 29.61
CA ALA A 267 35.08 17.74 29.54
C ALA A 267 35.15 18.40 30.92
N SER A 268 34.28 17.98 31.85
CA SER A 268 34.31 18.42 33.25
C SER A 268 35.65 18.08 33.91
N GLU A 269 36.12 16.86 33.71
CA GLU A 269 37.29 16.34 34.41
C GLU A 269 38.61 16.91 33.91
N VAL A 270 38.77 17.07 32.60
CA VAL A 270 39.92 17.78 32.01
C VAL A 270 39.94 19.24 32.47
N THR A 271 38.79 19.90 32.52
CA THR A 271 38.67 21.28 33.05
C THR A 271 39.07 21.36 34.52
N ARG A 272 38.64 20.39 35.33
CA ARG A 272 38.99 20.30 36.76
C ARG A 272 40.50 20.13 36.96
N VAL A 273 41.12 19.18 36.28
CA VAL A 273 42.56 18.90 36.40
C VAL A 273 43.41 20.06 35.88
N ALA A 274 43.02 20.66 34.74
CA ALA A 274 43.69 21.84 34.21
C ALA A 274 43.66 23.01 35.20
N ARG A 275 42.54 23.24 35.87
CA ARG A 275 42.42 24.27 36.92
C ARG A 275 43.23 23.92 38.16
N GLU A 276 43.12 22.70 38.68
CA GLU A 276 43.84 22.29 39.89
C GLU A 276 45.36 22.34 39.73
N VAL A 277 45.90 21.69 38.70
CA VAL A 277 47.34 21.56 38.50
C VAL A 277 47.93 22.82 37.85
N GLY A 278 47.22 23.42 36.88
CA GLY A 278 47.72 24.55 36.08
C GLY A 278 47.41 25.94 36.64
N THR A 279 46.36 26.12 37.45
CA THR A 279 45.95 27.44 37.96
C THR A 279 46.02 27.54 39.49
N GLU A 280 45.53 26.52 40.21
CA GLU A 280 45.50 26.52 41.69
C GLU A 280 46.79 25.97 42.32
N GLY A 281 47.72 25.43 41.52
CA GLY A 281 48.98 24.84 42.00
C GLY A 281 48.79 23.57 42.86
N LYS A 282 47.61 22.94 42.83
CA LYS A 282 47.29 21.71 43.55
C LYS A 282 47.88 20.50 42.81
N LEU A 283 49.18 20.31 43.00
CA LEU A 283 49.94 19.23 42.38
C LEU A 283 49.47 17.85 42.86
N GLY A 284 49.25 16.92 41.92
CA GLY A 284 48.76 15.57 42.16
C GLY A 284 47.32 15.31 41.70
N GLY A 285 46.60 16.32 41.21
CA GLY A 285 45.29 16.15 40.58
C GLY A 285 45.35 15.24 39.34
N GLN A 286 44.47 14.24 39.28
CA GLN A 286 44.34 13.31 38.15
C GLN A 286 42.87 13.21 37.72
N ALA A 287 42.65 13.00 36.42
CA ALA A 287 41.37 12.81 35.77
C ALA A 287 40.90 11.36 35.92
N GLN A 288 39.68 11.20 36.42
CA GLN A 288 38.99 9.92 36.58
C GLN A 288 37.63 9.98 35.86
N VAL A 289 37.60 9.48 34.62
CA VAL A 289 36.38 9.42 33.80
C VAL A 289 35.83 7.99 33.82
N PRO A 290 34.65 7.72 34.43
CA PRO A 290 34.12 6.36 34.51
C PRO A 290 33.69 5.80 33.15
N GLY A 291 33.87 4.50 32.95
CA GLY A 291 33.32 3.79 31.78
C GLY A 291 33.95 4.16 30.43
N VAL A 292 35.13 4.78 30.40
CA VAL A 292 35.86 5.08 29.16
C VAL A 292 36.71 3.90 28.70
N GLY A 293 36.78 3.72 27.38
CA GLY A 293 37.63 2.72 26.71
C GLY A 293 38.10 3.25 25.35
N GLY A 294 39.08 2.57 24.75
CA GLY A 294 39.72 3.02 23.51
C GLY A 294 40.27 4.46 23.64
N THR A 295 40.08 5.27 22.60
CA THR A 295 40.59 6.65 22.52
C THR A 295 40.22 7.53 23.72
N TRP A 296 39.05 7.33 24.34
CA TRP A 296 38.65 8.08 25.54
C TRP A 296 39.53 7.77 26.75
N LYS A 297 39.93 6.50 26.89
CA LYS A 297 40.90 6.09 27.91
C LYS A 297 42.28 6.65 27.60
N ASP A 298 42.73 6.54 26.35
CA ASP A 298 44.05 7.04 25.93
C ASP A 298 44.18 8.56 26.18
N LEU A 299 43.15 9.35 25.89
CA LEU A 299 43.13 10.78 26.17
C LEU A 299 43.16 11.08 27.69
N THR A 300 42.43 10.31 28.50
CA THR A 300 42.42 10.45 29.96
C THR A 300 43.78 10.12 30.56
N ASP A 301 44.41 9.03 30.12
CA ASP A 301 45.74 8.60 30.56
C ASP A 301 46.83 9.61 30.14
N ASN A 302 46.72 10.21 28.95
CA ASN A 302 47.64 11.28 28.51
C ASN A 302 47.52 12.57 29.35
N VAL A 303 46.30 12.99 29.71
CA VAL A 303 46.08 14.13 30.63
C VAL A 303 46.69 13.82 32.01
N ASN A 304 46.52 12.59 32.50
CA ASN A 304 47.12 12.13 33.76
C ASN A 304 48.65 12.10 33.73
N LEU A 305 49.24 11.68 32.61
CA LEU A 305 50.69 11.71 32.41
C LEU A 305 51.23 13.14 32.43
N MET A 306 50.55 14.07 31.74
CA MET A 306 50.91 15.50 31.75
C MET A 306 50.82 16.10 33.17
N ALA A 307 49.71 15.87 33.87
CA ALA A 307 49.50 16.35 35.23
C ALA A 307 50.52 15.78 36.23
N THR A 308 50.87 14.50 36.10
CA THR A 308 51.88 13.82 36.93
C THR A 308 53.28 14.35 36.65
N ASN A 309 53.65 14.58 35.39
CA ASN A 309 54.94 15.15 35.02
C ASN A 309 55.11 16.57 35.58
N LEU A 310 54.13 17.46 35.38
CA LEU A 310 54.14 18.81 35.95
C LEU A 310 54.22 18.78 37.48
N THR A 311 53.45 17.90 38.13
CA THR A 311 53.47 17.68 39.58
C THR A 311 54.87 17.33 40.09
N ASN A 312 55.53 16.35 39.47
CA ASN A 312 56.85 15.88 39.89
C ASN A 312 57.93 16.94 39.64
N GLN A 313 57.86 17.64 38.51
CA GLN A 313 58.79 18.70 38.13
C GLN A 313 58.72 19.88 39.12
N VAL A 314 57.52 20.44 39.33
CA VAL A 314 57.34 21.60 40.21
C VAL A 314 57.63 21.25 41.67
N ARG A 315 57.24 20.06 42.15
CA ARG A 315 57.55 19.63 43.53
C ARG A 315 59.05 19.47 43.75
N ASN A 316 59.80 18.87 42.82
CA ASN A 316 61.26 18.71 42.98
C ASN A 316 62.02 20.05 42.88
N ILE A 317 61.54 21.00 42.06
CA ILE A 317 62.03 22.38 42.06
C ILE A 317 61.78 23.04 43.42
N ALA A 318 60.56 22.93 43.97
CA ALA A 318 60.21 23.54 45.26
C ALA A 318 61.02 22.96 46.43
N GLU A 319 61.25 21.64 46.45
CA GLU A 319 62.11 20.97 47.43
C GLU A 319 63.53 21.54 47.45
N VAL A 320 64.15 21.66 46.27
CA VAL A 320 65.54 22.14 46.13
C VAL A 320 65.65 23.63 46.47
N THR A 321 64.74 24.47 45.97
CA THR A 321 64.72 25.90 46.31
C THR A 321 64.48 26.12 47.81
N THR A 322 63.66 25.29 48.46
CA THR A 322 63.44 25.34 49.92
C THR A 322 64.69 24.92 50.69
N ALA A 323 65.40 23.87 50.24
CA ALA A 323 66.66 23.45 50.84
C ALA A 323 67.72 24.56 50.77
N VAL A 324 67.88 25.18 49.59
CA VAL A 324 68.78 26.32 49.35
C VAL A 324 68.43 27.51 50.26
N ALA A 325 67.14 27.86 50.40
CA ALA A 325 66.69 28.92 51.29
C ALA A 325 66.99 28.65 52.78
N ASN A 326 67.02 27.37 53.18
CA ASN A 326 67.40 26.93 54.52
C ASN A 326 68.93 26.72 54.69
N GLY A 327 69.74 27.03 53.67
CA GLY A 327 71.20 26.86 53.67
C GLY A 327 71.71 25.46 53.35
N ASP A 328 70.84 24.49 53.02
CA ASP A 328 71.24 23.17 52.53
C ASP A 328 71.51 23.21 51.02
N LEU A 329 72.77 23.53 50.70
CA LEU A 329 73.28 23.59 49.33
C LEU A 329 73.75 22.22 48.80
N SER A 330 73.47 21.12 49.52
CA SER A 330 73.76 19.75 49.05
C SER A 330 72.69 19.22 48.08
N LYS A 331 71.52 19.84 48.02
CA LYS A 331 70.38 19.41 47.19
C LYS A 331 70.47 19.97 45.77
N LYS A 332 70.16 19.13 44.79
CA LYS A 332 70.02 19.51 43.38
C LYS A 332 68.76 18.89 42.80
N ILE A 333 68.22 19.51 41.76
CA ILE A 333 67.13 18.95 40.97
C ILE A 333 67.69 17.76 40.20
N THR A 334 67.11 16.57 40.42
CA THR A 334 67.57 15.31 39.81
C THR A 334 66.61 14.78 38.75
N VAL A 335 65.31 15.04 38.88
CA VAL A 335 64.22 14.57 37.98
C VAL A 335 64.56 14.79 36.50
N ASP A 336 64.29 13.77 35.66
CA ASP A 336 64.52 13.85 34.22
C ASP A 336 63.49 14.77 33.54
N VAL A 337 63.99 15.70 32.72
CA VAL A 337 63.24 16.83 32.16
C VAL A 337 63.83 17.22 30.80
N LYS A 338 62.98 17.81 29.95
CA LYS A 338 63.30 18.18 28.58
C LYS A 338 62.73 19.57 28.25
N GLY A 339 63.26 20.22 27.22
CA GLY A 339 62.85 21.56 26.81
C GLY A 339 63.11 22.60 27.91
N GLU A 340 62.24 23.60 28.02
CA GLU A 340 62.34 24.73 28.96
C GLU A 340 62.54 24.30 30.43
N ILE A 341 61.96 23.16 30.84
CA ILE A 341 62.14 22.65 32.21
C ILE A 341 63.56 22.11 32.45
N LEU A 342 64.26 21.65 31.42
CA LEU A 342 65.67 21.27 31.51
C LEU A 342 66.57 22.50 31.67
N GLU A 343 66.28 23.59 30.95
CA GLU A 343 66.99 24.86 31.10
C GLU A 343 66.79 25.41 32.51
N LEU A 344 65.54 25.42 33.02
CA LEU A 344 65.24 25.81 34.40
C LEU A 344 65.98 24.95 35.44
N LYS A 345 66.02 23.62 35.25
CA LYS A 345 66.80 22.69 36.10
C LYS A 345 68.29 23.04 36.10
N GLN A 346 68.87 23.33 34.93
CA GLN A 346 70.28 23.68 34.80
C GLN A 346 70.58 25.04 35.47
N THR A 347 69.76 26.06 35.25
CA THR A 347 69.88 27.38 35.87
C THR A 347 69.83 27.29 37.39
N ILE A 348 68.86 26.58 37.96
CA ILE A 348 68.74 26.40 39.42
C ILE A 348 69.94 25.62 39.97
N ASN A 349 70.31 24.48 39.35
CA ASN A 349 71.46 23.70 39.84
C ASN A 349 72.78 24.51 39.79
N THR A 350 72.96 25.35 38.77
CA THR A 350 74.13 26.25 38.66
C THR A 350 74.11 27.34 39.74
N MET A 351 72.94 27.88 40.07
CA MET A 351 72.77 28.80 41.20
C MET A 351 73.18 28.14 42.53
N VAL A 352 72.76 26.88 42.77
CA VAL A 352 73.17 26.13 43.98
C VAL A 352 74.69 25.97 44.04
N ASP A 353 75.33 25.59 42.92
CA ASP A 353 76.78 25.45 42.85
C ASP A 353 77.53 26.77 43.14
N GLN A 354 77.05 27.89 42.59
CA GLN A 354 77.62 29.22 42.83
C GLN A 354 77.47 29.66 44.30
N LEU A 355 76.29 29.46 44.89
CA LEU A 355 76.04 29.76 46.30
C LEU A 355 76.92 28.88 47.22
N ASN A 356 77.12 27.61 46.89
CA ASN A 356 77.94 26.69 47.68
C ASN A 356 79.43 27.07 47.64
N GLY A 357 79.92 27.49 46.47
CA GLY A 357 81.25 28.08 46.33
C GLY A 357 81.42 29.35 47.15
N PHE A 358 80.45 30.27 47.08
CA PHE A 358 80.47 31.51 47.86
C PHE A 358 80.44 31.27 49.38
N ALA A 359 79.58 30.38 49.87
CA ALA A 359 79.50 30.03 51.29
C ALA A 359 80.81 29.40 51.80
N SER A 360 81.45 28.56 50.97
CA SER A 360 82.76 27.98 51.26
C SER A 360 83.85 29.06 51.36
N GLU A 361 83.85 30.02 50.43
CA GLU A 361 84.81 31.11 50.37
C GLU A 361 84.65 32.09 51.55
N VAL A 362 83.41 32.46 51.91
CA VAL A 362 83.14 33.26 53.12
C VAL A 362 83.62 32.53 54.38
N THR A 363 83.41 31.22 54.47
CA THR A 363 83.91 30.39 55.59
C THR A 363 85.44 30.33 55.64
N ARG A 364 86.11 30.33 54.48
CA ARG A 364 87.57 30.40 54.38
C ARG A 364 88.08 31.75 54.86
N VAL A 365 87.56 32.85 54.30
CA VAL A 365 87.96 34.22 54.68
C VAL A 365 87.70 34.48 56.16
N ALA A 366 86.55 34.08 56.71
CA ALA A 366 86.23 34.24 58.13
C ALA A 366 87.19 33.50 59.08
N ARG A 367 87.88 32.46 58.62
CA ARG A 367 88.95 31.75 59.37
C ARG A 367 90.34 32.37 59.18
N GLU A 368 90.53 33.21 58.17
CA GLU A 368 91.81 33.87 57.87
C GLU A 368 91.89 35.29 58.46
N VAL A 369 90.75 35.92 58.77
CA VAL A 369 90.67 37.26 59.39
C VAL A 369 90.21 37.25 60.86
N GLY A 370 90.00 36.06 61.45
CA GLY A 370 89.50 35.85 62.81
C GLY A 370 90.54 35.37 63.80
#